data_AF-A0A948DN83-F1
#
_entry.id   AF-A0A948DN83-F1
#
_cell.length_a   1.000
_cell.length_b   1.000
_cell.length_c   1.000
_cell.angle_alpha   90.00
_cell.angle_beta   90.00
_cell.angle_gamma   90.00
#
_symmetry.space_group_name_H-M   'P 1'
#
loop_
_entity.id
_entity.type
_entity.pdbx_description
1 polymer ?
#
loop_
_entity_poly.entity_id
_entity_poly.type
_entity_poly.pdbx_seq_one_letter_code
_entity_poly.pdbx_strand_id
1 'polypeptide(L)'
;MPIEKAKKHYLGKDNHERLNCAESILRAFPELSKDAKDSLCKGGGRAPGGKCGAYCAAKFILEKHAPEKLKEFENYFKNLAGSLKCDEIRRNRKLSCLGCVEKAAEYLHQHSS
;
A
#
# COMPACT_ATOMS: atom_id res chain seq x y z
N MET A 1 -1.75 15.11 6.17
CA MET A 1 -2.20 14.39 4.95
C MET A 1 -1.62 12.98 4.96
N PRO A 2 -2.46 11.93 4.84
CA PRO A 2 -2.00 10.53 4.97
C PRO A 2 -1.02 10.11 3.85
N ILE A 3 -1.13 10.69 2.64
CA ILE A 3 -0.23 10.41 1.51
C ILE A 3 1.23 10.75 1.85
N GLU A 4 1.48 11.97 2.30
CA GLU A 4 2.82 12.42 2.68
C GLU A 4 3.36 11.65 3.87
N LYS A 5 2.51 11.31 4.85
CA LYS A 5 2.90 10.48 6.00
C LYS A 5 3.37 9.09 5.55
N ALA A 6 2.66 8.45 4.61
CA ALA A 6 3.04 7.15 4.07
C ALA A 6 4.40 7.22 3.36
N LYS A 7 4.62 8.25 2.52
CA LYS A 7 5.89 8.46 1.81
C LYS A 7 7.06 8.69 2.76
N LYS A 8 6.88 9.53 3.79
CA LYS A 8 7.92 9.83 4.78
C LYS A 8 8.33 8.60 5.59
N HIS A 9 7.36 7.79 6.03
CA HIS A 9 7.65 6.51 6.67
C HIS A 9 8.39 5.53 5.75
N TYR A 10 8.00 5.43 4.48
CA TYR A 10 8.71 4.53 3.56
C TYR A 10 10.17 4.96 3.34
N LEU A 11 10.41 6.28 3.26
CA LEU A 11 11.74 6.85 3.05
C LEU A 11 12.59 6.91 4.32
N GLY A 12 11.98 6.88 5.50
CA GLY A 12 12.66 7.14 6.77
C GLY A 12 13.17 8.57 6.87
N LYS A 13 12.36 9.56 6.45
CA LYS A 13 12.73 10.98 6.42
C LYS A 13 11.90 11.81 7.40
N ASP A 14 12.36 13.03 7.69
CA ASP A 14 11.66 14.00 8.55
C ASP A 14 11.28 13.42 9.92
N ASN A 15 12.23 12.75 10.58
CA ASN A 15 12.03 12.05 11.86
C ASN A 15 10.99 10.93 11.85
N HIS A 16 10.65 10.39 10.67
CA HIS A 16 9.81 9.21 10.56
C HIS A 16 10.68 7.94 10.52
N GLU A 17 10.28 6.94 11.30
CA GLU A 17 10.84 5.59 11.22
C GLU A 17 10.75 5.05 9.79
N ARG A 18 11.83 4.40 9.32
CA ARG A 18 11.85 3.73 8.02
C ARG A 18 11.06 2.43 8.08
N LEU A 19 9.91 2.44 7.45
CA LEU A 19 8.99 1.30 7.40
C LEU A 19 9.01 0.63 6.02
N ASN A 20 8.53 -0.61 5.96
CA ASN A 20 8.30 -1.28 4.70
C ASN A 20 7.03 -0.75 3.99
N CYS A 21 6.81 -1.18 2.74
CA CYS A 21 5.72 -0.65 1.92
C CYS A 21 4.31 -0.93 2.48
N ALA A 22 4.09 -2.05 3.19
CA ALA A 22 2.82 -2.33 3.82
C ALA A 22 2.65 -1.50 5.10
N GLU A 23 3.65 -1.53 5.99
CA GLU A 23 3.65 -0.79 7.25
C GLU A 23 3.46 0.72 7.07
N SER A 24 4.07 1.28 6.02
CA SER A 24 3.93 2.71 5.67
C SER A 24 2.47 3.10 5.39
N ILE A 25 1.69 2.22 4.75
CA ILE A 25 0.26 2.43 4.50
C ILE A 25 -0.53 2.33 5.81
N LEU A 26 -0.32 1.26 6.57
CA LEU A 26 -1.06 1.06 7.83
C LEU A 26 -0.80 2.20 8.82
N ARG A 27 0.45 2.66 8.94
CA ARG A 27 0.82 3.79 9.80
C ARG A 27 0.24 5.14 9.34
N ALA A 28 -0.05 5.29 8.05
CA ALA A 28 -0.69 6.47 7.51
C ALA A 28 -2.21 6.50 7.77
N PHE A 29 -2.84 5.33 7.94
CA PHE A 29 -4.27 5.15 8.17
C PHE A 29 -4.56 4.35 9.46
N PRO A 30 -4.07 4.80 10.63
CA PRO A 30 -4.10 4.01 11.86
C PRO A 30 -5.51 3.66 12.33
N GLU A 31 -6.48 4.57 12.13
CA GLU A 31 -7.88 4.34 12.49
C GLU A 31 -8.53 3.23 11.64
N LEU A 32 -8.09 3.09 10.38
CA LEU A 32 -8.64 2.11 9.45
C LEU A 32 -7.92 0.76 9.53
N SER A 33 -6.75 0.70 10.18
CA SER A 33 -5.87 -0.46 10.18
C SER A 33 -5.70 -1.13 11.54
N LYS A 34 -6.58 -0.87 12.52
CA LYS A 34 -6.43 -1.36 13.92
C LYS A 34 -6.25 -2.88 14.02
N ASP A 35 -6.94 -3.66 13.20
CA ASP A 35 -6.82 -5.14 13.22
C ASP A 35 -5.96 -5.69 12.08
N ALA A 36 -5.02 -4.89 11.55
CA ALA A 36 -4.08 -5.37 10.56
C ALA A 36 -3.20 -6.47 11.17
N LYS A 37 -3.13 -7.63 10.50
CA LYS A 37 -2.31 -8.77 10.93
C LYS A 37 -0.87 -8.57 10.48
N ASP A 38 0.09 -9.05 11.28
CA ASP A 38 1.53 -9.06 10.93
C ASP A 38 1.83 -9.73 9.58
N SER A 39 0.99 -10.68 9.16
CA SER A 39 1.11 -11.34 7.86
C SER A 39 0.92 -10.39 6.66
N LEU A 40 0.21 -9.28 6.85
CA LEU A 40 0.01 -8.21 5.86
C LEU A 40 1.13 -7.17 5.91
N CYS A 41 1.80 -7.00 7.05
CA CYS A 41 2.88 -6.04 7.31
C CYS A 41 4.22 -6.44 6.65
N LYS A 42 4.18 -7.08 5.47
CA LYS A 42 5.36 -7.66 4.84
C LYS A 42 5.82 -6.85 3.62
N GLY A 43 7.07 -6.38 3.67
CA GLY A 43 7.75 -5.73 2.55
C GLY A 43 8.40 -6.70 1.57
N GLY A 44 8.86 -6.17 0.42
CA GLY A 44 9.78 -6.88 -0.47
C GLY A 44 9.21 -8.11 -1.17
N GLY A 45 7.88 -8.20 -1.34
CA GLY A 45 7.23 -9.36 -1.97
C GLY A 45 7.04 -10.55 -1.03
N ARG A 46 7.17 -10.35 0.29
CA ARG A 46 6.93 -11.40 1.30
C ARG A 46 5.45 -11.52 1.70
N ALA A 47 4.59 -10.66 1.16
CA ALA A 47 3.15 -10.81 1.33
C ALA A 47 2.66 -12.11 0.64
N PRO A 48 1.54 -12.69 1.10
CA PRO A 48 1.00 -13.92 0.51
C PRO A 48 0.90 -13.85 -1.03
N GLY A 49 1.43 -14.87 -1.70
CA GLY A 49 1.44 -14.95 -3.16
C GLY A 49 2.41 -14.00 -3.87
N GLY A 50 3.42 -13.45 -3.17
CA GLY A 50 4.43 -12.57 -3.77
C GLY A 50 3.93 -11.15 -4.04
N LYS A 51 2.77 -10.78 -3.50
CA LYS A 51 2.10 -9.52 -3.81
C LYS A 51 2.82 -8.30 -3.24
N CYS A 52 2.55 -7.13 -3.83
CA CYS A 52 3.03 -5.85 -3.33
C CYS A 52 2.45 -5.56 -1.93
N GLY A 53 3.31 -5.23 -0.97
CA GLY A 53 2.89 -4.92 0.40
C GLY A 53 1.96 -3.72 0.49
N ALA A 54 2.22 -2.65 -0.27
CA ALA A 54 1.35 -1.46 -0.29
C ALA A 54 -0.06 -1.80 -0.81
N TYR A 55 -0.17 -2.61 -1.88
CA TYR A 55 -1.44 -3.10 -2.39
C TYR A 55 -2.16 -3.97 -1.34
N CYS A 56 -1.46 -4.91 -0.68
CA CYS A 56 -2.09 -5.76 0.33
C CYS A 56 -2.63 -4.96 1.52
N ALA A 57 -1.87 -3.97 2.01
CA ALA A 57 -2.31 -3.11 3.10
C ALA A 57 -3.54 -2.28 2.72
N ALA A 58 -3.54 -1.67 1.53
CA ALA A 58 -4.69 -0.91 1.05
C ALA A 58 -5.91 -1.79 0.76
N LYS A 59 -5.71 -2.97 0.17
CA LYS A 59 -6.77 -3.96 -0.05
C LYS A 59 -7.44 -4.35 1.28
N PHE A 60 -6.66 -4.60 2.32
CA PHE A 60 -7.17 -4.93 3.64
C PHE A 60 -8.03 -3.80 4.23
N ILE A 61 -7.58 -2.55 4.11
CA ILE A 61 -8.35 -1.38 4.56
C ILE A 61 -9.68 -1.29 3.80
N LEU A 62 -9.64 -1.40 2.47
CA LEU A 62 -10.83 -1.34 1.63
C LEU A 62 -11.80 -2.50 1.91
N GLU A 63 -11.29 -3.72 2.14
CA GLU A 63 -12.13 -4.89 2.51
C GLU A 63 -13.00 -4.63 3.74
N LYS A 64 -12.54 -3.76 4.65
CA LYS A 64 -13.25 -3.43 5.88
C LYS A 64 -14.13 -2.21 5.78
N HIS A 65 -13.67 -1.17 5.08
CA HIS A 65 -14.30 0.15 5.12
C HIS A 65 -15.01 0.55 3.83
N ALA A 66 -14.63 -0.02 2.69
CA ALA A 66 -15.21 0.28 1.37
C ALA A 66 -15.07 -0.94 0.43
N PRO A 67 -15.70 -2.09 0.74
CA PRO A 67 -15.52 -3.33 -0.02
C PRO A 67 -15.94 -3.21 -1.49
N GLU A 68 -16.91 -2.35 -1.80
CA GLU A 68 -17.35 -2.03 -3.15
C GLU A 68 -16.23 -1.41 -4.02
N LYS A 69 -15.24 -0.77 -3.39
CA LYS A 69 -14.09 -0.15 -4.05
C LYS A 69 -12.95 -1.11 -4.36
N LEU A 70 -13.00 -2.37 -3.93
CA LEU A 70 -11.91 -3.33 -4.10
C LEU A 70 -11.58 -3.63 -5.57
N LYS A 71 -12.61 -3.88 -6.38
CA LYS A 71 -12.43 -4.21 -7.79
C LYS A 71 -11.86 -3.02 -8.56
N GLU A 72 -12.34 -1.82 -8.24
CA GLU A 72 -11.84 -0.57 -8.80
C GLU A 72 -10.37 -0.34 -8.39
N PHE A 73 -10.04 -0.52 -7.11
CA PHE A 73 -8.68 -0.39 -6.60
C PHE A 73 -7.72 -1.37 -7.25
N GLU A 74 -8.12 -2.64 -7.41
CA GLU A 74 -7.27 -3.66 -8.05
C GLU A 74 -6.95 -3.30 -9.50
N ASN A 75 -7.95 -2.85 -10.26
CA ASN A 75 -7.76 -2.41 -11.64
C ASN A 75 -6.89 -1.15 -11.70
N TYR A 76 -7.17 -0.16 -10.85
CA TYR A 76 -6.38 1.06 -10.72
C TYR A 76 -4.90 0.75 -10.46
N PHE A 77 -4.63 -0.08 -9.45
CA PHE A 77 -3.27 -0.43 -9.05
C PHE A 77 -2.56 -1.23 -10.13
N LYS A 78 -3.24 -2.21 -10.73
CA LYS A 78 -2.69 -3.05 -11.81
C LYS A 78 -2.39 -2.23 -13.07
N ASN A 79 -3.23 -1.27 -13.44
CA ASN A 79 -3.01 -0.40 -14.59
C ASN A 79 -1.76 0.48 -14.42
N LEU A 80 -1.53 1.00 -13.21
CA LEU A 80 -0.36 1.83 -12.90
C LEU A 80 0.92 1.00 -12.75
N ALA A 81 0.87 -0.07 -11.96
CA ALA A 81 2.05 -0.87 -11.60
C ALA A 81 2.38 -1.95 -12.64
N GLY A 82 1.44 -2.28 -13.53
CA GLY A 82 1.54 -3.35 -14.53
C GLY A 82 1.38 -4.76 -13.97
N SER A 83 1.41 -4.94 -12.65
CA SER A 83 1.14 -6.20 -11.95
C SER A 83 0.75 -5.92 -10.49
N LEU A 84 0.27 -6.94 -9.80
CA LEU A 84 0.08 -6.94 -8.34
C LEU A 84 1.24 -7.63 -7.61
N LYS A 85 2.11 -8.37 -8.31
CA LYS A 85 3.26 -9.06 -7.73
C LYS A 85 4.49 -8.15 -7.66
N CYS A 86 5.16 -8.16 -6.52
CA CYS A 86 6.25 -7.23 -6.23
C CYS A 86 7.44 -7.40 -7.18
N ASP A 87 7.78 -8.64 -7.52
CA ASP A 87 8.87 -8.96 -8.44
C ASP A 87 8.56 -8.50 -9.88
N GLU A 88 7.35 -8.74 -10.36
CA GLU A 88 6.85 -8.31 -11.67
C GLU A 88 6.82 -6.78 -11.76
N ILE A 89 6.31 -6.08 -10.74
CA ILE A 89 6.31 -4.60 -10.69
C ILE A 89 7.74 -4.06 -10.80
N ARG A 90 8.68 -4.63 -10.03
CA ARG A 90 10.09 -4.22 -10.05
C ARG A 90 10.77 -4.48 -11.40
N ARG A 91 10.44 -5.60 -12.06
CA ARG A 91 10.96 -5.94 -13.39
C ARG A 91 10.40 -5.02 -14.48
N ASN A 92 9.12 -4.68 -14.40
CA ASN A 92 8.43 -3.85 -15.38
C ASN A 92 8.83 -2.37 -15.28
N ARG A 93 9.36 -1.92 -14.12
CA ARG A 93 9.83 -0.54 -13.85
C ARG A 93 8.79 0.57 -14.10
N LYS A 94 7.50 0.22 -14.24
CA LYS A 94 6.41 1.20 -14.38
C LYS A 94 6.15 1.99 -13.11
N LEU A 95 6.33 1.35 -11.95
CA LEU A 95 6.11 1.97 -10.65
C LEU A 95 7.19 1.52 -9.66
N SER A 96 7.79 2.48 -8.96
CA SER A 96 8.75 2.20 -7.89
C SER A 96 8.02 1.76 -6.62
N CYS A 97 8.73 1.15 -5.66
CA CYS A 97 8.13 0.83 -4.36
C CYS A 97 7.58 2.07 -3.63
N LEU A 98 8.24 3.23 -3.76
CA LEU A 98 7.72 4.50 -3.25
C LEU A 98 6.44 4.90 -4.00
N GLY A 99 6.42 4.77 -5.32
CA GLY A 99 5.23 5.04 -6.13
C GLY A 99 4.07 4.12 -5.78
N CYS A 100 4.32 2.85 -5.47
CA CYS A 100 3.30 1.93 -4.97
C CYS A 100 2.69 2.42 -3.64
N VAL A 101 3.52 2.93 -2.73
CA VAL A 101 3.05 3.49 -1.44
C VAL A 101 2.23 4.76 -1.68
N GLU A 102 2.72 5.67 -2.52
CA GLU A 102 2.02 6.91 -2.86
C GLU A 102 0.65 6.64 -3.50
N LYS A 103 0.60 5.81 -4.55
CA LYS A 103 -0.66 5.53 -5.27
C LYS A 103 -1.67 4.74 -4.44
N ALA A 104 -1.22 3.85 -3.57
CA ALA A 104 -2.11 3.19 -2.61
C ALA A 104 -2.68 4.19 -1.59
N ALA A 105 -1.85 5.08 -1.04
CA ALA A 105 -2.30 6.08 -0.07
C ALA A 105 -3.23 7.13 -0.69
N GLU A 106 -2.95 7.57 -1.93
CA GLU A 106 -3.83 8.47 -2.69
C GLU A 106 -5.24 7.87 -2.84
N TYR A 107 -5.32 6.61 -3.28
CA TYR A 107 -6.60 5.95 -3.49
C TYR A 107 -7.40 5.81 -2.20
N LEU A 108 -6.75 5.37 -1.12
CA LEU A 108 -7.38 5.25 0.21
C LEU A 108 -7.87 6.61 0.72
N HIS A 109 -7.08 7.66 0.55
CA HIS A 109 -7.50 8.99 1.02
C HIS A 109 -8.78 9.47 0.33
N GLN A 110 -8.95 9.15 -0.97
CA GLN A 110 -10.12 9.53 -1.75
C GLN A 110 -11.36 8.67 -1.48
N HIS A 111 -11.20 7.45 -0.98
CA HIS A 111 -12.27 6.42 -0.97
C HIS A 111 -12.45 5.69 0.36
N SER A 112 -11.78 6.12 1.43
CA SER A 112 -11.86 5.48 2.75
C SER A 112 -12.01 6.50 3.88
N SER A 113 -12.48 7.71 3.55
CA SER A 113 -12.78 8.80 4.50
C SER A 113 -14.24 8.79 4.93
#